data_AF-A0A7R9DYK6-F1
#
_entry.id   AF-A0A7R9DYK6-F1
#
_cell.length_a   1.000
_cell.length_b   1.000
_cell.length_c   1.000
_cell.angle_alpha   90.00
_cell.angle_beta   90.00
_cell.angle_gamma   90.00
#
_symmetry.space_group_name_H-M   'P 1'
#
loop_
_entity.id
_entity.type
_entity.pdbx_description
1 polymer ?
#
loop_
_entity_poly.entity_id
_entity_poly.type
_entity_poly.pdbx_seq_one_letter_code
_entity_poly.pdbx_strand_id
1 'polypeptide(L)'
;MNWSQYVHLDSAAVKALSLIPPPGVTTSQAHHSVIGLMDRCKTPQGHRLLAQWMKQPLRDLNTILERQEIVRALMDDLEARQALTQEHLRRIPDIQALARRLLKKKVTMQDLYR
;
A
#
# COMPACT_ATOMS: atom_id res chain seq x y z
N MET A 1 -19.76 3.42 -1.69
CA MET A 1 -18.48 4.06 -2.08
C MET A 1 -18.81 5.28 -2.92
N ASN A 2 -18.24 6.45 -2.60
CA ASN A 2 -18.45 7.67 -3.38
C ASN A 2 -17.41 7.78 -4.49
N TRP A 3 -17.74 7.30 -5.69
CA TRP A 3 -16.82 7.24 -6.83
C TRP A 3 -16.45 8.60 -7.41
N SER A 4 -17.19 9.67 -7.07
CA SER A 4 -16.89 11.02 -7.54
C SER A 4 -15.57 11.58 -7.00
N GLN A 5 -15.05 11.01 -5.90
CA GLN A 5 -13.81 11.43 -5.24
C GLN A 5 -12.54 10.97 -5.97
N TYR A 6 -12.66 10.03 -6.91
CA TYR A 6 -11.52 9.41 -7.58
C TYR A 6 -11.55 9.63 -9.09
N VAL A 7 -10.37 9.69 -9.69
CA VAL A 7 -10.21 9.71 -11.14
C VAL A 7 -10.78 8.40 -11.71
N HIS A 8 -11.64 8.52 -12.72
CA HIS A 8 -12.18 7.37 -13.42
C HIS A 8 -11.08 6.75 -14.28
N LEU A 9 -10.72 5.51 -13.97
CA LEU A 9 -9.78 4.69 -14.75
C LEU A 9 -10.54 3.47 -15.26
N ASP A 10 -10.64 3.34 -16.58
CA ASP A 10 -11.19 2.15 -17.19
C ASP A 10 -10.12 1.05 -17.31
N SER A 11 -10.55 -0.17 -17.63
CA SER A 11 -9.65 -1.33 -17.74
C SER A 11 -8.58 -1.13 -18.82
N ALA A 12 -8.93 -0.42 -19.90
CA ALA A 12 -8.00 -0.12 -21.00
C ALA A 12 -6.88 0.82 -20.54
N ALA A 13 -7.19 1.92 -19.83
CA ALA A 13 -6.19 2.83 -19.28
C ALA A 13 -5.30 2.15 -18.24
N VAL A 14 -5.88 1.34 -17.34
CA VAL A 14 -5.10 0.59 -16.33
C VAL A 14 -4.08 -0.33 -16.99
N LYS A 15 -4.46 -1.00 -18.10
CA LYS A 15 -3.57 -1.88 -18.86
C LYS A 15 -2.55 -1.10 -19.68
N ALA A 16 -2.96 -0.04 -20.36
CA ALA A 16 -2.08 0.78 -21.21
C ALA A 16 -0.97 1.47 -20.39
N LEU A 17 -1.30 1.89 -19.16
CA LEU A 17 -0.35 2.49 -18.23
C LEU A 17 0.40 1.46 -17.38
N SER A 18 0.16 0.15 -17.59
CA SER A 18 0.76 -0.94 -16.81
C SER A 18 0.71 -0.68 -15.29
N LEU A 19 -0.43 -0.17 -14.78
CA LEU A 19 -0.49 0.27 -13.38
C LEU A 19 -0.29 -0.89 -12.41
N ILE A 20 -0.81 -2.07 -12.77
CA ILE A 20 -0.87 -3.27 -11.94
C ILE A 20 -0.56 -4.48 -12.82
N PRO A 21 0.24 -5.45 -12.33
CA PRO A 21 0.53 -6.63 -13.11
C PRO A 21 -0.75 -7.44 -13.35
N PRO A 22 -0.89 -8.07 -14.53
CA PRO A 22 -1.94 -9.03 -14.78
C PRO A 22 -1.93 -10.18 -13.75
N PRO A 23 -3.06 -10.83 -13.49
CA PRO A 23 -3.10 -12.03 -12.65
C PRO A 23 -2.24 -13.15 -13.28
N GLY A 24 -1.53 -13.91 -12.44
CA GLY A 24 -0.69 -15.04 -12.86
C GLY A 24 0.73 -14.68 -13.30
N VAL A 25 1.13 -13.41 -13.14
CA VAL A 25 2.44 -12.91 -13.57
C VAL A 25 3.48 -13.08 -12.45
N THR A 26 4.69 -13.50 -12.79
CA THR A 26 5.78 -13.75 -11.83
C THR A 26 6.31 -12.46 -11.22
N THR A 27 6.93 -12.53 -10.03
CA THR A 27 7.52 -11.36 -9.33
C THR A 27 8.50 -10.58 -10.21
N SER A 28 9.27 -11.27 -11.06
CA SER A 28 10.20 -10.64 -12.02
C SER A 28 9.45 -9.77 -13.05
N GLN A 29 8.31 -10.24 -13.54
CA GLN A 29 7.49 -9.47 -14.47
C GLN A 29 6.67 -8.35 -13.79
N ALA A 30 6.41 -8.45 -12.49
CA ALA A 30 5.75 -7.38 -11.73
C ALA A 30 6.56 -6.07 -11.71
N HIS A 31 7.89 -6.12 -11.85
CA HIS A 31 8.75 -4.93 -11.97
C HIS A 31 8.50 -4.10 -13.25
N HIS A 32 7.76 -4.62 -14.23
CA HIS A 32 7.34 -3.88 -15.42
C HIS A 32 6.04 -3.08 -15.22
N SER A 33 5.50 -3.06 -14.00
CA SER A 33 4.31 -2.30 -13.63
C SER A 33 4.64 -1.14 -12.70
N VAL A 34 3.83 -0.08 -12.74
CA VAL A 34 4.03 1.10 -11.89
C VAL A 34 4.01 0.72 -10.41
N ILE A 35 3.06 -0.12 -10.00
CA ILE A 35 3.01 -0.60 -8.62
C ILE A 35 4.25 -1.41 -8.24
N GLY A 36 4.79 -2.24 -9.14
CA GLY A 36 6.00 -3.03 -8.85
C GLY A 36 7.25 -2.17 -8.69
N LEU A 37 7.28 -0.98 -9.32
CA LEU A 37 8.36 -0.02 -9.13
C LEU A 37 8.21 0.75 -7.80
N MET A 38 6.99 1.20 -7.51
CA MET A 38 6.69 2.07 -6.37
C MET A 38 6.57 1.32 -5.04
N ASP A 39 6.13 0.06 -5.06
CA ASP A 39 5.83 -0.66 -3.83
C ASP A 39 7.11 -1.09 -3.10
N ARG A 40 7.47 -0.28 -2.10
CA ARG A 40 8.57 -0.52 -1.15
C ARG A 40 8.06 -0.65 0.28
N CYS A 41 6.76 -0.83 0.46
CA CYS A 41 6.13 -0.96 1.77
C CYS A 41 6.76 -2.11 2.57
N LYS A 42 6.68 -2.02 3.90
CA LYS A 42 7.27 -3.00 4.81
C LYS A 42 6.23 -3.90 5.47
N THR A 43 4.95 -3.53 5.37
CA THR A 43 3.85 -4.23 6.02
C THR A 43 2.82 -4.67 4.97
N PRO A 44 2.14 -5.83 5.19
CA PRO A 44 1.07 -6.29 4.31
C PRO A 44 -0.06 -5.29 4.11
N GLN A 45 -0.41 -4.49 5.12
CA GLN A 45 -1.44 -3.45 4.97
C GLN A 45 -0.94 -2.31 4.09
N GLY A 46 0.34 -1.94 4.18
CA GLY A 46 0.95 -0.92 3.34
C GLY A 46 0.87 -1.29 1.87
N HIS A 47 1.28 -2.52 1.51
CA HIS A 47 1.17 -3.05 0.15
C HIS A 47 -0.27 -2.96 -0.38
N ARG A 48 -1.26 -3.37 0.43
CA ARG A 48 -2.68 -3.30 0.06
C ARG A 48 -3.18 -1.87 -0.11
N LEU A 49 -2.78 -0.96 0.78
CA LEU A 49 -3.17 0.45 0.72
C LEU A 49 -2.60 1.14 -0.51
N LEU A 50 -1.32 0.92 -0.82
CA LEU A 50 -0.70 1.47 -2.01
C LEU A 50 -1.37 0.94 -3.28
N ALA A 51 -1.64 -0.37 -3.34
CA ALA A 51 -2.39 -0.97 -4.44
C ALA A 51 -3.78 -0.35 -4.62
N GLN A 52 -4.45 -0.01 -3.52
CA GLN A 52 -5.73 0.71 -3.56
C GLN A 52 -5.55 2.13 -4.09
N TRP A 53 -4.57 2.88 -3.60
CA TRP A 53 -4.30 4.25 -4.05
C TRP A 53 -3.98 4.33 -5.55
N MET A 54 -3.24 3.35 -6.08
CA MET A 54 -2.96 3.26 -7.52
C MET A 54 -4.22 3.05 -8.37
N LYS A 55 -5.23 2.34 -7.85
CA LYS A 55 -6.52 2.12 -8.53
C LYS A 55 -7.49 3.30 -8.36
N GLN A 56 -7.28 4.11 -7.34
CA GLN A 56 -8.20 5.17 -6.91
C GLN A 56 -7.43 6.49 -6.72
N PRO A 57 -6.90 7.10 -7.80
CA PRO A 57 -6.25 8.39 -7.70
C PRO A 57 -7.24 9.45 -7.22
N LEU A 58 -6.81 10.32 -6.31
CA LEU A 58 -7.65 11.38 -5.75
C LEU A 58 -7.93 12.47 -6.79
N ARG A 59 -9.10 13.12 -6.68
CA ARG A 59 -9.41 14.36 -7.43
C ARG A 59 -9.30 15.62 -6.60
N ASP A 60 -9.40 15.48 -5.27
CA ASP A 60 -9.37 16.61 -4.35
C ASP A 60 -7.93 17.10 -4.14
N LEU A 61 -7.70 18.38 -4.43
CA LEU A 61 -6.37 18.99 -4.37
C LEU A 61 -5.82 19.00 -2.93
N ASN A 62 -6.66 19.31 -1.94
CA ASN A 62 -6.23 19.42 -0.55
C ASN A 62 -5.72 18.06 -0.03
N THR A 63 -6.47 16.98 -0.29
CA THR A 63 -6.07 15.62 0.08
C THR A 63 -4.78 15.19 -0.62
N ILE A 64 -4.56 15.62 -1.87
CA ILE A 64 -3.29 15.35 -2.59
C ILE A 64 -2.13 16.08 -1.92
N LEU A 65 -2.29 17.37 -1.61
CA LEU A 65 -1.26 18.17 -0.96
C LEU A 65 -0.92 17.65 0.44
N GLU A 66 -1.91 17.24 1.23
CA GLU A 66 -1.67 16.60 2.54
C GLU A 66 -0.80 15.35 2.42
N ARG A 67 -1.06 14.48 1.43
CA ARG A 67 -0.21 13.30 1.20
C ARG A 67 1.20 13.69 0.78
N GLN A 68 1.34 14.70 -0.08
CA GLN A 68 2.63 15.18 -0.53
C GLN A 68 3.44 15.81 0.60
N GLU A 69 2.78 16.49 1.54
CA GLU A 69 3.44 17.08 2.71
C GLU A 69 3.99 16.01 3.64
N ILE A 70 3.24 14.93 3.89
CA ILE A 70 3.74 13.78 4.66
C ILE A 70 4.95 13.14 3.96
N VAL A 71 4.91 12.99 2.63
CA VAL A 71 6.04 12.48 1.86
C VAL A 71 7.26 13.40 1.99
N ARG A 72 7.06 14.72 1.88
CA ARG A 72 8.11 15.72 2.04
C ARG A 72 8.74 15.65 3.43
N ALA A 73 7.94 15.66 4.48
CA ALA A 73 8.42 15.54 5.86
C ALA A 73 9.30 14.29 6.07
N LEU A 74 8.93 13.15 5.49
CA LEU A 74 9.72 11.91 5.54
C LEU A 74 10.93 11.92 4.59
N MET A 75 10.93 12.75 3.55
CA MET A 75 12.08 12.91 2.66
C MET A 75 13.15 13.80 3.28
N ASP A 76 12.73 14.84 4.00
CA ASP A 76 13.60 15.83 4.63
C ASP A 76 14.28 15.26 5.90
N ASP A 77 13.65 14.29 6.57
CA ASP A 77 14.23 13.57 7.72
C ASP A 77 14.64 12.13 7.36
N LEU A 78 15.91 11.96 6.98
CA LEU A 78 16.47 10.65 6.62
C LEU A 78 16.51 9.69 7.81
N GLU A 79 16.85 10.17 9.01
CA GLU A 79 17.03 9.34 10.19
C GLU A 79 15.68 8.76 10.63
N ALA A 80 14.66 9.61 10.76
CA ALA A 80 13.31 9.15 11.09
C ALA A 80 12.77 8.16 10.04
N ARG A 81 12.99 8.44 8.75
CA ARG A 81 12.58 7.51 7.68
C ARG A 81 13.29 6.17 7.75
N GLN A 82 14.59 6.15 8.06
CA GLN A 82 15.35 4.91 8.21
C GLN A 82 14.89 4.11 9.43
N ALA A 83 14.73 4.75 10.59
CA ALA A 83 14.22 4.12 11.80
C ALA A 83 12.83 3.49 11.56
N LEU A 84 11.92 4.26 10.94
CA LEU A 84 10.58 3.76 10.58
C LEU A 84 10.66 2.55 9.64
N THR A 85 11.42 2.64 8.55
CA THR A 85 11.40 1.62 7.49
C THR A 85 12.24 0.37 7.80
N GLN A 86 13.34 0.50 8.52
CA GLN A 86 14.26 -0.61 8.79
C GLN A 86 13.99 -1.27 10.15
N GLU A 87 13.46 -0.55 11.13
CA GLU A 87 13.30 -1.05 12.49
C GLU A 87 11.82 -1.23 12.88
N HIS A 88 11.03 -0.15 12.84
CA HIS A 88 9.70 -0.16 13.43
C HIS A 88 8.68 -0.92 12.55
N LEU A 89 8.53 -0.52 11.29
CA LEU A 89 7.49 -1.08 10.41
C LEU A 89 7.69 -2.58 10.14
N ARG A 90 8.95 -3.07 10.14
CA ARG A 90 9.24 -4.50 9.93
C ARG A 90 8.71 -5.40 11.06
N ARG A 91 8.55 -4.85 12.27
CA ARG A 91 8.04 -5.59 13.43
C ARG A 91 6.52 -5.67 13.44
N ILE A 92 5.83 -4.86 12.63
CA ILE A 92 4.37 -4.82 12.60
C ILE A 92 3.84 -6.03 11.82
N PRO A 93 3.05 -6.93 12.45
CA PRO A 93 2.49 -8.10 11.78
C PRO A 93 1.32 -7.73 10.87
N ASP A 94 0.71 -8.73 10.21
CA ASP A 94 -0.54 -8.47 9.48
C ASP A 94 -1.74 -8.26 10.44
N ILE A 95 -1.86 -7.08 11.05
CA ILE A 95 -2.98 -6.64 11.92
C ILE A 95 -4.35 -6.93 11.30
N GLN A 96 -4.58 -6.63 10.02
CA GLN A 96 -5.88 -6.90 9.39
C GLN A 96 -6.18 -8.40 9.31
N ALA A 97 -5.17 -9.23 9.03
CA ALA A 97 -5.33 -10.68 9.04
C ALA A 97 -5.57 -11.21 10.46
N LEU A 98 -4.82 -10.70 11.44
CA LEU A 98 -4.97 -11.03 12.85
C LEU A 98 -6.37 -10.68 13.37
N ALA A 99 -6.85 -9.46 13.09
CA ALA A 99 -8.18 -9.00 13.45
C ALA A 99 -9.28 -9.90 12.86
N ARG A 100 -9.15 -10.32 11.59
CA ARG A 100 -10.10 -11.26 10.97
C ARG A 100 -10.11 -12.62 11.67
N ARG A 101 -8.96 -13.12 12.13
CA ARG A 101 -8.86 -14.40 12.84
C ARG A 101 -9.42 -14.32 14.25
N LEU A 102 -9.17 -13.21 14.95
CA LEU A 102 -9.77 -12.89 16.26
C LEU A 102 -11.29 -12.87 16.19
N LEU A 103 -11.86 -12.14 15.22
CA LEU A 103 -13.31 -12.08 15.02
C LEU A 103 -13.91 -13.47 14.74
N LYS A 104 -13.16 -14.34 14.05
CA LYS A 104 -13.57 -15.73 13.77
C LYS A 104 -13.30 -16.69 14.94
N LYS A 105 -12.74 -16.22 16.07
CA LYS A 105 -12.29 -17.04 17.20
C LYS A 105 -11.34 -18.19 16.79
N LYS A 106 -10.54 -17.98 15.73
CA LYS A 106 -9.55 -18.94 15.20
C LYS A 106 -8.11 -18.46 15.42
N VAL A 107 -7.89 -17.72 16.49
CA VAL A 107 -6.57 -17.21 16.88
C VAL A 107 -5.87 -18.25 17.76
N THR A 108 -4.57 -18.41 17.59
CA THR A 108 -3.70 -19.22 18.45
C THR A 108 -2.81 -18.30 19.29
N MET A 109 -2.21 -18.83 20.35
CA MET A 109 -1.25 -18.08 21.19
C MET A 109 -0.06 -17.54 20.36
N GLN A 110 0.39 -18.30 19.37
CA GLN A 110 1.47 -17.89 18.46
C GLN A 110 1.10 -16.68 17.60
N ASP A 111 -0.19 -16.43 17.37
CA ASP A 111 -0.62 -15.25 16.61
C ASP A 111 -0.59 -13.97 17.45
N LEU A 112 -0.71 -14.10 18.77
CA LEU A 112 -0.79 -13.00 19.73
C LEU A 112 0.56 -12.66 20.36
N TYR A 113 1.48 -13.62 20.37
CA TYR A 113 2.79 -13.49 20.97
C TYR A 113 3.86 -13.67 19.89
N ARG A 114 4.59 -12.60 19.60
CA ARG A 114 5.66 -12.57 18.59
C ARG A 114 6.85 -11.75 19.07
#